data_AF-A0A1Q7LJ53-F1
#
_entry.id   AF-A0A1Q7LJ53-F1
#
_cell.length_a   1.000
_cell.length_b   1.000
_cell.length_c   1.000
_cell.angle_alpha   90.00
_cell.angle_beta   90.00
_cell.angle_gamma   90.00
#
_symmetry.space_group_name_H-M   'P 1'
#
loop_
_entity.id
_entity.type
_entity.pdbx_description
1 polymer ?
#
loop_
_entity_poly.entity_id
_entity_poly.type
_entity_poly.pdbx_seq_one_letter_code
_entity_poly.pdbx_strand_id
1 'polypeptide(L)'
;MAIFITGSTGYLGSYVVAGLLTGHRDQLNLLVRAKTEREARERLWTSLQLHFEFPEFREHLDTRVCIFRGDLTGERFGLSDDDYHKLVDTTDSLIHCAASLNRKSEKQCLNVNLRGTLEVIQLARRAQDRGRRGKEKKRSRR
;
A
#
# COMPACT_ATOMS: atom_id res chain seq x y z
N MET A 1 6.47 10.11 -6.09
CA MET A 1 6.88 9.55 -4.80
C MET A 1 5.62 9.49 -3.94
N ALA A 2 5.41 8.37 -3.25
CA ALA A 2 4.13 7.98 -2.68
C ALA A 2 4.30 7.22 -1.36
N ILE A 3 3.30 7.34 -0.49
CA ILE A 3 3.20 6.57 0.75
C ILE A 3 2.55 5.22 0.44
N PHE A 4 3.25 4.13 0.70
CA PHE A 4 2.67 2.79 0.60
C PHE A 4 1.91 2.41 1.86
N ILE A 5 0.67 1.98 1.70
CA ILE A 5 -0.21 1.64 2.81
C ILE A 5 -0.76 0.22 2.60
N THR A 6 -0.66 -0.58 3.66
CA THR A 6 -1.33 -1.88 3.73
C THR A 6 -2.47 -1.80 4.73
N GLY A 7 -3.56 -2.52 4.45
CA GLY A 7 -4.72 -2.54 5.35
C GLY A 7 -5.65 -1.34 5.18
N SER A 8 -5.60 -0.65 4.04
CA SER A 8 -6.49 0.48 3.69
C SER A 8 -7.98 0.14 3.70
N THR A 9 -8.33 -1.14 3.53
CA THR A 9 -9.71 -1.63 3.62
C THR A 9 -10.10 -2.14 5.02
N GLY A 10 -9.25 -1.89 6.03
CA GLY A 10 -9.52 -2.24 7.42
C GLY A 10 -9.95 -1.02 8.22
N TYR A 11 -10.52 -1.21 9.40
CA TYR A 11 -11.05 -0.13 10.24
C TYR A 11 -10.01 0.98 10.49
N LEU A 12 -8.86 0.68 11.11
CA LEU A 12 -7.85 1.73 11.36
C LEU A 12 -7.25 2.29 10.06
N GLY A 13 -7.01 1.41 9.07
CA GLY A 13 -6.37 1.82 7.82
C GLY A 13 -7.22 2.77 6.98
N SER A 14 -8.56 2.66 7.03
CA SER A 14 -9.43 3.60 6.32
C SER A 14 -9.35 5.01 6.89
N TYR A 15 -9.28 5.15 8.22
CA TYR A 15 -9.08 6.46 8.88
C TYR A 15 -7.71 7.06 8.55
N VAL A 16 -6.65 6.25 8.51
CA VAL A 16 -5.32 6.71 8.10
C VAL A 16 -5.35 7.20 6.66
N VAL A 17 -5.93 6.44 5.74
CA VAL A 17 -6.06 6.83 4.33
C VAL A 17 -6.88 8.10 4.21
N ALA A 18 -8.01 8.21 4.90
CA ALA A 18 -8.84 9.40 4.89
C ALA A 18 -8.09 10.63 5.39
N GLY A 19 -7.40 10.53 6.54
CA GLY A 19 -6.59 11.62 7.07
C GLY A 19 -5.48 12.09 6.12
N LEU A 20 -4.84 11.16 5.40
CA LEU A 20 -3.82 11.50 4.40
C LEU A 20 -4.41 12.13 3.13
N LEU A 21 -5.61 11.72 2.72
CA LEU A 21 -6.30 12.31 1.58
C LEU A 21 -6.81 13.73 1.90
N THR A 22 -7.30 13.97 3.11
CA THR A 22 -7.80 15.29 3.52
C THR A 22 -6.68 16.26 3.92
N GLY A 23 -5.70 15.81 4.71
CA GLY A 23 -4.71 16.68 5.36
C GLY A 23 -3.37 16.83 4.63
N HIS A 24 -3.10 15.98 3.64
CA HIS A 24 -1.82 15.92 2.94
C HIS A 24 -2.01 15.91 1.43
N ARG A 25 -0.91 16.09 0.67
CA ARG A 25 -0.92 16.09 -0.82
C ARG A 25 -0.23 14.88 -1.43
N ASP A 26 0.32 14.00 -0.60
CA ASP A 26 1.09 12.85 -1.05
C ASP A 26 0.25 11.87 -1.88
N GLN A 27 0.89 11.22 -2.84
CA GLN A 27 0.30 10.10 -3.58
C GLN A 27 0.27 8.86 -2.68
N LEU A 28 -0.75 8.03 -2.81
CA LEU A 28 -0.92 6.82 -2.00
C LEU A 28 -0.85 5.57 -2.87
N ASN A 29 0.05 4.65 -2.51
CA ASN A 29 0.09 3.30 -3.06
C ASN A 29 -0.67 2.38 -2.10
N LEU A 30 -1.81 1.85 -2.50
CA LEU A 30 -2.67 1.04 -1.61
C LEU A 30 -2.61 -0.43 -1.99
N LEU A 31 -2.18 -1.30 -1.07
CA LEU A 31 -2.27 -2.75 -1.25
C LEU A 31 -3.70 -3.23 -0.93
N VAL A 32 -4.39 -3.77 -1.94
CA VAL A 32 -5.79 -4.23 -1.80
C VAL A 32 -5.91 -5.66 -2.32
N ARG A 33 -6.44 -6.56 -1.48
CA ARG A 33 -6.73 -7.94 -1.90
C ARG A 33 -7.94 -7.99 -2.82
N ALA A 34 -7.76 -8.12 -4.11
CA ALA A 34 -8.85 -8.18 -5.08
C ALA A 34 -8.41 -8.91 -6.34
N LYS A 35 -9.35 -9.59 -7.01
CA LYS A 35 -9.11 -10.27 -8.28
C LYS A 35 -9.23 -9.30 -9.46
N THR A 36 -10.06 -8.26 -9.33
CA THR A 36 -10.30 -7.28 -10.39
C THR A 36 -10.11 -5.86 -9.89
N GLU A 37 -9.89 -4.92 -10.81
CA GLU A 37 -9.84 -3.49 -10.49
C GLU A 37 -11.16 -3.02 -9.88
N ARG A 38 -12.30 -3.41 -10.47
CA ARG A 38 -13.64 -3.10 -9.95
C ARG A 38 -13.82 -3.53 -8.49
N GLU A 39 -13.46 -4.78 -8.18
CA GLU A 39 -13.53 -5.30 -6.82
C GLU A 39 -12.63 -4.51 -5.86
N ALA A 40 -11.42 -4.12 -6.29
CA ALA A 40 -10.54 -3.31 -5.47
C ALA A 40 -11.16 -1.94 -5.12
N ARG A 41 -11.76 -1.28 -6.11
CA ARG A 41 -12.46 -0.01 -5.95
C ARG A 41 -13.69 -0.13 -5.05
N GLU A 42 -14.48 -1.19 -5.20
CA GLU A 42 -15.65 -1.48 -4.36
C GLU A 42 -15.26 -1.70 -2.89
N ARG A 43 -14.16 -2.43 -2.64
CA ARG A 43 -13.65 -2.66 -1.28
C ARG A 43 -13.14 -1.37 -0.63
N LEU A 44 -12.46 -0.52 -1.40
CA LEU A 44 -12.03 0.80 -0.93
C LEU A 44 -13.23 1.71 -0.65
N TRP A 45 -14.20 1.78 -1.56
CA TRP A 45 -15.43 2.56 -1.36
C TRP A 45 -16.16 2.13 -0.09
N THR A 46 -16.37 0.82 0.08
CA THR A 46 -17.04 0.27 1.28
C THR A 46 -16.33 0.69 2.58
N SER A 47 -15.00 0.81 2.54
CA SER A 47 -14.19 1.19 3.70
C SER A 47 -14.10 2.71 3.91
N LEU A 48 -14.23 3.50 2.84
CA LEU A 48 -14.02 4.95 2.85
C LEU A 48 -15.30 5.78 2.76
N GLN A 49 -16.46 5.17 2.49
CA GLN A 49 -17.76 5.85 2.36
C GLN A 49 -18.25 6.55 3.64
N LEU A 50 -17.68 6.24 4.80
CA LEU A 50 -17.96 6.96 6.05
C LEU A 50 -17.12 8.24 6.19
N HIS A 51 -16.12 8.42 5.33
CA HIS A 51 -15.20 9.56 5.36
C HIS A 51 -15.44 10.54 4.21
N PHE A 52 -15.96 10.05 3.07
CA PHE A 52 -16.11 10.82 1.85
C PHE A 52 -17.43 10.51 1.15
N GLU A 53 -18.00 11.53 0.52
CA GLU A 53 -19.04 11.34 -0.49
C GLU A 53 -18.43 10.71 -1.75
N PHE A 54 -19.26 10.00 -2.53
CA PHE A 54 -18.76 9.25 -3.69
C PHE A 54 -18.00 10.09 -4.73
N PRO A 55 -18.42 11.33 -5.08
CA PRO A 55 -17.68 12.17 -6.02
C PRO A 55 -16.26 12.51 -5.54
N GLU A 56 -16.10 12.87 -4.27
CA GLU A 56 -14.80 13.19 -3.66
C GLU A 56 -13.90 11.94 -3.58
N PHE A 57 -14.47 10.80 -3.15
CA PHE A 57 -13.77 9.52 -3.16
C PHE A 57 -13.24 9.19 -4.56
N ARG A 58 -14.08 9.35 -5.59
CA ARG A 58 -13.69 9.08 -6.98
C ARG A 58 -12.56 10.00 -7.43
N GLU A 59 -12.63 11.29 -7.11
CA GLU A 59 -11.57 12.24 -7.45
C GLU A 59 -10.24 11.85 -6.80
N HIS A 60 -10.24 11.51 -5.51
CA HIS A 60 -9.05 11.01 -4.82
C HIS A 60 -8.50 9.74 -5.46
N LEU A 61 -9.39 8.82 -5.84
CA LEU A 61 -9.02 7.55 -6.45
C LEU A 61 -8.33 7.75 -7.81
N ASP A 62 -8.83 8.70 -8.61
CA ASP A 62 -8.35 8.94 -9.96
C ASP A 62 -7.10 9.85 -10.01
N THR A 63 -6.84 10.65 -8.96
CA THR A 63 -5.76 11.65 -8.94
C THR A 63 -4.62 11.36 -7.95
N ARG A 64 -4.90 10.62 -6.88
CA ARG A 64 -3.97 10.46 -5.74
C ARG A 64 -3.72 9.03 -5.31
N VAL A 65 -4.45 8.05 -5.86
CA VAL A 65 -4.34 6.65 -5.43
C VAL A 65 -3.87 5.77 -6.58
N CYS A 66 -2.83 5.00 -6.33
CA CYS A 66 -2.45 3.86 -7.15
C CYS A 66 -2.77 2.56 -6.40
N ILE A 67 -3.65 1.74 -6.96
CA ILE A 67 -4.05 0.46 -6.37
C ILE A 67 -3.07 -0.62 -6.83
N PHE A 68 -2.49 -1.33 -5.86
CA PHE A 68 -1.74 -2.55 -6.08
C PHE A 68 -2.59 -3.73 -5.60
N ARG A 69 -3.04 -4.56 -6.54
CA ARG A 69 -3.89 -5.72 -6.24
C ARG A 69 -3.01 -6.89 -5.78
N GLY A 70 -2.94 -7.11 -4.48
CA GLY A 70 -2.05 -8.12 -3.90
C GLY A 70 -2.42 -8.51 -2.47
N ASP A 71 -1.70 -9.49 -1.92
CA ASP A 71 -1.90 -10.06 -0.59
C ASP A 71 -0.57 -10.15 0.15
N LEU A 72 -0.54 -9.67 1.39
CA LEU A 72 0.63 -9.72 2.27
C LEU A 72 1.21 -11.12 2.49
N THR A 73 0.41 -12.16 2.32
CA THR A 73 0.85 -13.54 2.54
C THR A 73 1.63 -14.12 1.36
N GLY A 74 1.62 -13.45 0.20
CA GLY A 74 2.42 -13.83 -0.97
C GLY A 74 3.81 -13.18 -0.96
N GLU A 75 4.79 -13.88 -1.52
CA GLU A 75 6.08 -13.28 -1.85
C GLU A 75 5.87 -12.05 -2.74
N ARG A 76 6.55 -10.93 -2.44
CA ARG A 76 6.36 -9.66 -3.16
C ARG A 76 4.88 -9.23 -3.23
N PHE A 77 4.14 -9.56 -2.17
CA PHE A 77 2.69 -9.37 -2.04
C PHE A 77 1.84 -10.09 -3.11
N GLY A 78 2.39 -11.09 -3.80
CA GLY A 78 1.76 -11.74 -4.94
C GLY A 78 1.62 -10.85 -6.17
N LEU A 79 2.38 -9.76 -6.25
CA LEU A 79 2.39 -8.85 -7.40
C LEU A 79 3.21 -9.45 -8.56
N SER A 80 2.89 -9.01 -9.77
CA SER A 80 3.76 -9.21 -10.93
C SER A 80 5.11 -8.50 -10.71
N ASP A 81 6.15 -8.92 -11.44
CA ASP A 81 7.45 -8.26 -11.37
C ASP A 81 7.36 -6.78 -11.74
N ASP A 82 6.58 -6.45 -12.77
CA ASP A 82 6.37 -5.07 -13.22
C ASP A 82 5.67 -4.22 -12.15
N ASP A 83 4.60 -4.75 -11.54
CA ASP A 83 3.89 -4.05 -10.47
C ASP A 83 4.76 -3.90 -9.22
N TYR A 84 5.54 -4.93 -8.86
CA TYR A 84 6.43 -4.86 -7.71
C TYR A 84 7.57 -3.85 -7.93
N HIS A 85 8.16 -3.82 -9.13
CA HIS A 85 9.16 -2.82 -9.50
C HIS A 85 8.57 -1.40 -9.47
N LYS A 86 7.38 -1.21 -10.05
CA LYS A 86 6.66 0.07 -9.98
C LYS A 86 6.41 0.48 -8.53
N LEU A 87 6.01 -0.45 -7.67
CA LEU A 87 5.80 -0.20 -6.25
C LEU A 87 7.10 0.26 -5.58
N VAL A 88 8.19 -0.48 -5.75
CA VAL A 88 9.53 -0.13 -5.24
C VAL A 88 9.97 1.27 -5.71
N ASP A 89 9.74 1.60 -6.98
CA ASP A 89 10.20 2.86 -7.57
C ASP A 89 9.40 4.09 -7.13
N THR A 90 8.14 3.89 -6.77
CA THR A 90 7.22 4.97 -6.43
C THR A 90 7.11 5.20 -4.93
N THR A 91 7.40 4.20 -4.10
CA THR A 91 7.32 4.28 -2.64
C THR A 91 8.49 5.06 -2.01
N ASP A 92 8.17 6.05 -1.18
CA ASP A 92 9.14 6.77 -0.35
C ASP A 92 9.01 6.47 1.15
N SER A 93 7.79 6.17 1.59
CA SER A 93 7.39 6.00 2.98
C SER A 93 6.39 4.85 3.07
N LEU A 94 6.31 4.18 4.22
CA LEU A 94 5.44 3.03 4.42
C LEU A 94 4.63 3.18 5.70
N ILE A 95 3.34 2.82 5.63
CA ILE A 95 2.46 2.66 6.79
C ILE A 95 1.85 1.25 6.74
N HIS A 96 2.14 0.43 7.74
CA HIS A 96 1.68 -0.95 7.82
C HIS A 96 0.57 -1.10 8.85
N CYS A 97 -0.69 -1.08 8.41
CA CYS A 97 -1.87 -1.26 9.28
C CYS A 97 -2.50 -2.65 9.16
N ALA A 98 -2.14 -3.43 8.15
CA ALA A 98 -2.74 -4.75 7.94
C ALA A 98 -2.23 -5.78 8.94
N ALA A 99 -3.15 -6.44 9.62
CA ALA A 99 -2.90 -7.58 10.51
C ALA A 99 -4.09 -8.54 10.49
N SER A 100 -3.84 -9.82 10.77
CA SER A 100 -4.88 -10.76 11.17
C SER A 100 -5.13 -10.64 12.67
N LEU A 101 -6.39 -10.39 13.03
CA LEU A 101 -6.86 -10.38 14.42
C LEU A 101 -7.44 -11.73 14.85
N ASN A 102 -7.37 -12.75 13.98
CA ASN A 102 -7.87 -14.08 14.29
C ASN A 102 -6.89 -14.83 15.19
N ARG A 103 -6.97 -14.55 16.49
CA ARG A 103 -6.11 -15.16 17.52
C ARG A 103 -6.29 -16.68 17.66
N LYS A 104 -7.34 -17.26 17.07
CA LYS A 104 -7.59 -18.71 17.09
C LYS A 104 -6.79 -19.47 16.02
N SER A 105 -6.20 -18.76 15.06
CA SER A 105 -5.44 -19.39 13.97
C SER A 105 -3.98 -18.94 13.99
N GLU A 106 -3.12 -19.77 14.60
CA GLU A 106 -1.68 -19.55 14.63
C GLU A 106 -1.10 -19.41 13.22
N LYS A 107 -1.51 -20.27 12.29
CA LYS A 107 -1.09 -20.21 10.88
C LYS A 107 -1.44 -18.87 10.24
N GLN A 108 -2.63 -18.33 10.53
CA GLN A 108 -3.04 -17.04 9.97
C GLN A 108 -2.25 -15.88 10.59
N CYS A 109 -2.03 -15.90 11.91
CA CYS A 109 -1.17 -14.92 12.58
C CYS A 109 0.27 -14.97 12.05
N LEU A 110 0.85 -16.17 11.89
CA LEU A 110 2.20 -16.34 11.34
C LEU A 110 2.31 -15.78 9.91
N ASN A 111 1.37 -16.15 9.03
CA ASN A 111 1.44 -15.73 7.63
C ASN A 111 1.19 -14.23 7.46
N VAL A 112 0.19 -13.66 8.14
CA VAL A 112 -0.17 -12.25 7.94
C VAL A 112 0.72 -11.33 8.76
N ASN A 113 0.93 -11.63 10.05
CA ASN A 113 1.55 -10.69 10.99
C ASN A 113 3.06 -10.85 11.10
N LEU A 114 3.63 -12.01 10.76
CA LEU A 114 5.08 -12.20 10.73
C LEU A 114 5.61 -12.15 9.30
N ARG A 115 5.16 -13.08 8.45
CA ARG A 115 5.65 -13.15 7.05
C ARG A 115 5.22 -11.92 6.25
N GLY A 116 3.98 -11.46 6.40
CA GLY A 116 3.52 -10.23 5.76
C GLY A 116 4.32 -9.00 6.18
N THR A 117 4.64 -8.86 7.47
CA THR A 117 5.52 -7.78 7.94
C THR A 117 6.94 -7.90 7.38
N LEU A 118 7.48 -9.12 7.24
CA LEU A 118 8.77 -9.33 6.58
C LEU A 118 8.75 -8.84 5.12
N GLU A 119 7.71 -9.13 4.35
CA GLU A 119 7.57 -8.63 2.98
C GLU A 119 7.54 -7.09 2.91
N VAL A 120 6.87 -6.44 3.87
CA VAL A 120 6.86 -4.96 3.98
C VAL A 120 8.26 -4.42 4.30
N ILE A 121 9.01 -5.06 5.20
CA ILE A 121 10.39 -4.67 5.52
C ILE A 121 11.29 -4.83 4.30
N GLN A 122 11.12 -5.92 3.54
CA GLN A 122 11.87 -6.15 2.32
C GLN A 122 11.59 -5.08 1.25
N LEU A 123 10.32 -4.68 1.07
CA LEU A 123 9.95 -3.56 0.20
C LEU A 123 10.67 -2.28 0.64
N ALA A 124 10.63 -1.96 1.94
CA ALA A 124 11.27 -0.76 2.49
C ALA A 124 12.78 -0.73 2.20
N ARG A 125 13.48 -1.86 2.36
CA ARG A 125 14.91 -1.99 2.02
C ARG A 125 15.16 -1.74 0.52
N ARG A 126 14.37 -2.36 -0.35
CA ARG A 126 14.50 -2.19 -1.81
C ARG A 126 14.26 -0.74 -2.24
N ALA A 127 13.24 -0.09 -1.70
CA ALA A 127 12.96 1.32 -1.97
C ALA A 127 14.10 2.24 -1.48
N GLN A 128 14.66 1.97 -0.30
CA GLN A 128 15.80 2.72 0.24
C GLN A 128 17.07 2.57 -0.63
N ASP A 129 17.41 1.35 -1.03
CA ASP A 129 18.59 1.07 -1.85
C ASP A 129 18.50 1.73 -3.23
N ARG A 130 17.31 1.72 -3.84
CA ARG A 130 17.03 2.46 -5.07
C ARG A 130 17.24 3.96 -4.88
N GLY A 131 16.75 4.53 -3.77
CA GLY A 131 16.95 5.93 -3.41
C GLY A 131 18.43 6.32 -3.26
N ARG A 132 19.27 5.42 -2.71
CA ARG A 132 20.73 5.62 -2.58
C ARG A 132 21.43 5.61 -3.94
N ARG A 133 21.16 4.61 -4.79
CA ARG A 133 21.76 4.50 -6.15
C ARG A 133 21.40 5.71 -7.03
N GLY A 134 20.19 6.24 -6.90
CA GLY A 134 19.77 7.46 -7.61
C GLY A 134 20.56 8.71 -7.20
N LYS A 135 20.94 8.83 -5.92
CA LYS A 135 21.75 9.95 -5.40
C LYS A 135 23.22 9.85 -5.83
N GLU A 136 23.79 8.64 -5.85
CA GLU A 136 25.17 8.39 -6.31
C GLU A 136 25.34 8.69 -7.80
N LYS A 137 24.42 8.24 -8.66
CA LYS A 137 24.44 8.55 -10.10
C LYS A 137 24.34 10.04 -10.41
N LYS A 138 23.62 10.82 -9.57
CA LYS A 138 23.54 12.28 -9.70
C LYS A 138 24.81 13.00 -9.26
N ARG A 139 25.55 12.45 -8.28
CA ARG A 139 26.82 13.01 -7.82
C ARG A 139 27.99 12.74 -8.77
N SER A 140 28.01 11.58 -9.44
CA SER A 140 29.05 11.23 -10.43
C SER A 140 28.93 11.97 -11.77
N ARG A 141 27.82 12.69 -12.01
CA ARG A 141 27.55 13.45 -13.24
C ARG A 141 27.68 14.97 -13.06
N ARG A 142 28.15 15.42 -11.89
CA ARG A 142 28.50 16.80 -11.56
C ARG A 142 29.99 16.88 -11.33
#